data_AF-A0A1Y2HUS0-F1
#
_entry.id   AF-A0A1Y2HUS0-F1
#
_cell.length_a   1.000
_cell.length_b   1.000
_cell.length_c   1.000
_cell.angle_alpha   90.00
_cell.angle_beta   90.00
_cell.angle_gamma   90.00
#
_symmetry.space_group_name_H-M   'P 1'
#
loop_
_entity.id
_entity.type
_entity.pdbx_description
1 polymer ?
#
loop_
_entity_poly.entity_id
_entity_poly.type
_entity_poly.pdbx_seq_one_letter_code
_entity_poly.pdbx_strand_id
1 'polypeptide(L)'
;MDNLMPAPSLPLQLIEHLLAVAVRASTYQPGRAIIPPTLLALINVLGPRSEFPGISKAAIMCCWWVDLDLASRMGNLDLICFLDHMSKAYPHRPLQWTNKAMDCASGNGFIHVLGWWWRRFGHVCWYTKDAVTGAAESGHLEVVQWWTRMVERKLVTAFKISELESWILSAATKSGHLAVCEWWLKHRPEAVKQHQLPPDLFSVAIVHALRVNDPKFTLFHWWLSHIPPSGHDSALNNIAASNKFKLMNAVKQHSCLNHAAALELPLLLHRFNLLRRLASLCIMCACVADDSTRIVEWLARLGGSSASSGQVGNKNNRRAFLNGYTIASEAGSVRVLDWLRARYPLNRLSASHERLVDQALLSAAENGHQHVLQWWISASGFLLKPQRREFVLAASAHAHMLPWLWDSKLVAEWPRDLLEHAARNNRTFVFDWWAKVYSPGKTSWANTQINRMTRESVTEWAFSCGSIEILEWWTSSPWFDSEMVDGKTLIAGTRAWPTKPAAYAWWMQSDLFGTIPNEVFASFFCTSYTILLDRYIRAVQVIPAEKDEEWCRFVNERVTEAARRGSICMLDWWWMQRRTQQKPDWDIFKSNNPFPQHVQAWIKLHQL
;
A
#
# COMPACT_ATOMS: atom_id res chain seq x y z
N MET A 1 -62.47 -2.42 15.96
CA MET A 1 -61.43 -3.42 15.63
C MET A 1 -61.39 -3.49 14.13
N ASP A 2 -60.65 -2.57 13.50
CA ASP A 2 -60.48 -2.58 12.05
C ASP A 2 -59.32 -3.53 11.71
N ASN A 3 -59.68 -4.76 11.34
CA ASN A 3 -58.78 -5.71 10.70
C ASN A 3 -58.44 -5.20 9.29
N LEU A 4 -57.49 -4.26 9.20
CA LEU A 4 -56.76 -4.00 7.95
C LEU A 4 -56.00 -5.28 7.59
N MET A 5 -56.57 -6.07 6.67
CA MET A 5 -55.86 -7.18 6.04
C MET A 5 -54.52 -6.66 5.51
N PRO A 6 -53.37 -7.29 5.86
CA PRO A 6 -52.09 -6.86 5.32
C PRO A 6 -52.17 -6.94 3.79
N ALA A 7 -51.72 -5.88 3.11
CA ALA A 7 -51.72 -5.82 1.66
C ALA A 7 -51.09 -7.10 1.06
N PRO A 8 -51.61 -7.63 -0.06
CA PRO A 8 -51.06 -8.83 -0.67
C PRO A 8 -49.58 -8.61 -0.98
N SER A 9 -48.71 -9.43 -0.37
CA SER A 9 -47.28 -9.39 -0.64
C SER A 9 -47.04 -9.68 -2.12
N LEU A 10 -46.27 -8.81 -2.79
CA LEU A 10 -45.90 -9.00 -4.19
C LEU A 10 -45.30 -10.41 -4.40
N PRO A 11 -45.59 -11.07 -5.53
CA PRO A 11 -44.95 -12.32 -5.89
C PRO A 11 -43.43 -12.14 -5.90
N LEU A 12 -42.72 -13.10 -5.33
CA LEU A 12 -41.27 -13.06 -5.15
C LEU A 12 -40.50 -12.75 -6.46
N GLN A 13 -41.00 -13.27 -7.58
CA GLN A 13 -40.48 -13.03 -8.92
C GLN A 13 -40.59 -11.56 -9.36
N LEU A 14 -41.69 -10.89 -9.01
CA LEU A 14 -41.89 -9.47 -9.34
C LEU A 14 -41.03 -8.57 -8.45
N ILE A 15 -40.90 -8.93 -7.16
CA ILE A 15 -39.99 -8.26 -6.22
C ILE A 15 -38.55 -8.32 -6.75
N GLU A 16 -38.13 -9.48 -7.26
CA GLU A 16 -36.78 -9.65 -7.81
C GLU A 16 -36.51 -8.71 -8.99
N HIS A 17 -37.46 -8.60 -9.92
CA HIS A 17 -37.33 -7.72 -11.08
C HIS A 17 -37.33 -6.24 -10.69
N LEU A 18 -38.21 -5.83 -9.77
CA LEU A 18 -38.28 -4.45 -9.27
C LEU A 18 -36.99 -4.05 -8.56
N LEU A 19 -36.45 -4.92 -7.71
CA LEU A 19 -35.18 -4.68 -7.02
C LEU A 19 -34.00 -4.65 -8.02
N ALA A 20 -33.98 -5.52 -9.02
CA ALA A 20 -32.96 -5.50 -10.07
C ALA A 20 -33.00 -4.19 -10.89
N VAL A 21 -34.19 -3.64 -11.16
CA VAL A 21 -34.35 -2.34 -11.82
C VAL A 21 -33.88 -1.20 -10.90
N ALA A 22 -34.27 -1.23 -9.63
CA ALA A 22 -33.84 -0.22 -8.65
C ALA A 22 -32.30 -0.19 -8.51
N VAL A 23 -31.65 -1.35 -8.46
CA VAL A 23 -30.19 -1.47 -8.44
C VAL A 23 -29.54 -0.94 -9.72
N ARG A 24 -30.17 -1.10 -10.89
CA ARG A 24 -29.65 -0.49 -12.13
C ARG A 24 -29.83 1.02 -12.17
N ALA A 25 -30.89 1.53 -11.54
CA ALA A 25 -31.22 2.95 -11.51
C ALA A 25 -30.41 3.75 -10.48
N SER A 26 -29.83 3.12 -9.47
CA SER A 26 -28.96 3.81 -8.51
C SER A 26 -27.70 4.35 -9.19
N THR A 27 -27.46 5.64 -9.02
CA THR A 27 -26.25 6.34 -9.45
C THR A 27 -25.09 5.95 -8.55
N TYR A 28 -24.18 5.12 -9.08
CA TYR A 28 -22.99 4.70 -8.35
C TYR A 28 -21.77 5.50 -8.78
N GLN A 29 -21.14 6.17 -7.82
CA GLN A 29 -19.84 6.78 -8.03
C GLN A 29 -18.73 5.72 -7.95
N PRO A 30 -18.06 5.39 -9.06
CA PRO A 30 -16.97 4.43 -9.08
C PRO A 30 -15.78 4.96 -8.28
N GLY A 31 -15.07 4.08 -7.58
CA GLY A 31 -13.79 4.41 -6.97
C GLY A 31 -13.81 4.87 -5.51
N ARG A 32 -14.98 4.99 -4.88
CA ARG A 32 -15.03 5.00 -3.40
C ARG A 32 -14.74 3.58 -2.91
N ALA A 33 -13.69 3.42 -2.13
CA ALA A 33 -13.20 2.12 -1.64
C ALA A 33 -14.22 1.34 -0.78
N ILE A 34 -15.32 1.98 -0.42
CA ILE A 34 -16.38 1.44 0.42
C ILE A 34 -17.56 1.09 -0.47
N ILE A 35 -17.82 -0.22 -0.61
CA ILE A 35 -19.11 -0.69 -1.11
C ILE A 35 -20.16 -0.07 -0.17
N PRO A 36 -21.14 0.70 -0.68
CA PRO A 36 -22.19 1.25 0.18
C PRO A 36 -22.76 0.13 1.07
N PRO A 37 -22.92 0.32 2.39
CA PRO A 37 -23.39 -0.72 3.30
C PRO A 37 -24.70 -1.37 2.83
N THR A 38 -25.55 -0.60 2.14
CA THR A 38 -26.78 -1.03 1.48
C THR A 38 -26.55 -2.02 0.33
N LEU A 39 -25.49 -1.83 -0.46
CA LEU A 39 -25.11 -2.69 -1.58
C LEU A 39 -24.32 -3.91 -1.10
N LEU A 40 -23.48 -3.76 -0.07
CA LEU A 40 -22.84 -4.88 0.61
C LEU A 40 -23.90 -5.76 1.27
N ALA A 41 -24.92 -5.16 1.89
CA ALA A 41 -26.09 -5.85 2.37
C ALA A 41 -26.81 -6.55 1.21
N LEU A 42 -27.17 -5.88 0.11
CA LEU A 42 -27.83 -6.57 -1.02
C LEU A 42 -27.00 -7.71 -1.64
N ILE A 43 -25.66 -7.57 -1.69
CA ILE A 43 -24.74 -8.61 -2.13
C ILE A 43 -24.64 -9.76 -1.11
N ASN A 44 -24.79 -9.50 0.19
CA ASN A 44 -24.60 -10.48 1.26
C ASN A 44 -25.90 -11.02 1.91
N VAL A 45 -27.05 -10.35 1.74
CA VAL A 45 -28.31 -10.57 2.49
C VAL A 45 -29.35 -11.37 1.69
N LEU A 46 -29.26 -11.42 0.36
CA LEU A 46 -30.22 -12.17 -0.46
C LEU A 46 -29.84 -13.66 -0.57
N GLY A 47 -30.00 -14.40 0.54
CA GLY A 47 -29.94 -15.87 0.56
C GLY A 47 -28.72 -16.51 -0.13
N PRO A 48 -28.74 -17.82 -0.40
CA PRO A 48 -27.82 -18.38 -1.37
C PRO A 48 -28.13 -17.75 -2.75
N ARG A 49 -27.10 -17.28 -3.46
CA ARG A 49 -27.22 -16.62 -4.79
C ARG A 49 -27.95 -17.46 -5.85
N SER A 50 -28.19 -18.73 -5.55
CA SER A 50 -29.05 -19.66 -6.28
C SER A 50 -30.54 -19.30 -6.25
N GLU A 51 -31.02 -18.62 -5.20
CA GLU A 51 -32.44 -18.30 -5.03
C GLU A 51 -32.86 -17.00 -5.73
N PHE A 52 -31.95 -16.02 -5.86
CA PHE A 52 -32.22 -14.70 -6.47
C PHE A 52 -31.11 -14.27 -7.45
N PRO A 53 -30.98 -14.95 -8.61
CA PRO A 53 -29.89 -14.69 -9.55
C PRO A 53 -30.02 -13.33 -10.25
N GLY A 54 -31.23 -12.81 -10.44
CA GLY A 54 -31.51 -11.57 -11.18
C GLY A 54 -31.01 -10.32 -10.47
N ILE A 55 -31.24 -10.20 -9.17
CA ILE A 55 -30.73 -9.07 -8.36
C ILE A 55 -29.21 -9.15 -8.26
N SER A 56 -28.68 -10.33 -7.94
CA SER A 56 -27.23 -10.56 -7.83
C SER A 56 -26.51 -10.20 -9.13
N LYS A 57 -27.09 -10.59 -10.27
CA LYS A 57 -26.61 -10.22 -11.61
C LYS A 57 -26.64 -8.71 -11.84
N ALA A 58 -27.75 -8.04 -11.53
CA ALA A 58 -27.86 -6.59 -11.69
C ALA A 58 -26.84 -5.84 -10.82
N ALA A 59 -26.71 -6.23 -9.55
CA ALA A 59 -25.77 -5.65 -8.60
C ALA A 59 -24.32 -5.81 -9.06
N ILE A 60 -23.92 -7.03 -9.45
CA ILE A 60 -22.56 -7.29 -9.92
C ILE A 60 -22.26 -6.49 -11.19
N MET A 61 -23.20 -6.41 -12.15
CA MET A 61 -23.02 -5.61 -13.37
C MET A 61 -22.82 -4.11 -13.08
N CYS A 62 -23.51 -3.55 -12.09
CA CYS A 62 -23.26 -2.18 -11.63
C CYS A 62 -21.91 -2.06 -10.87
N CYS A 63 -21.57 -3.06 -10.05
CA CYS A 63 -20.34 -3.14 -9.28
C CYS A 63 -19.23 -3.84 -10.07
N TRP A 64 -18.78 -3.22 -11.15
CA TRP A 64 -17.75 -3.79 -12.03
C TRP A 64 -16.39 -4.02 -11.33
N TRP A 65 -16.12 -3.32 -10.22
CA TRP A 65 -14.93 -3.52 -9.37
C TRP A 65 -15.02 -4.76 -8.47
N VAL A 66 -16.17 -5.43 -8.40
CA VAL A 66 -16.30 -6.74 -7.74
C VAL A 66 -15.70 -7.78 -8.69
N ASP A 67 -14.49 -8.21 -8.36
CA ASP A 67 -13.70 -9.17 -9.11
C ASP A 67 -13.40 -10.43 -8.27
N LEU A 68 -12.69 -11.37 -8.86
CA LEU A 68 -12.30 -12.60 -8.19
C LEU A 68 -11.28 -12.34 -7.06
N ASP A 69 -10.53 -11.23 -7.09
CA ASP A 69 -9.61 -10.86 -6.01
C ASP A 69 -10.40 -10.51 -4.74
N LEU A 70 -11.44 -9.69 -4.87
CA LEU A 70 -12.33 -9.35 -3.75
C LEU A 70 -13.06 -10.60 -3.23
N ALA A 71 -13.62 -11.41 -4.13
CA ALA A 71 -14.32 -12.63 -3.75
C ALA A 71 -13.41 -13.62 -3.01
N SER A 72 -12.17 -13.77 -3.48
CA SER A 72 -11.14 -14.61 -2.83
C SER A 72 -10.70 -14.06 -1.49
N ARG A 73 -10.54 -12.74 -1.37
CA ARG A 73 -10.27 -12.07 -0.10
C ARG A 73 -11.38 -12.28 0.92
N MET A 74 -12.65 -12.36 0.49
CA MET A 74 -13.78 -12.61 1.39
C MET A 74 -13.98 -14.09 1.74
N GLY A 75 -13.29 -15.02 1.05
CA GLY A 75 -13.50 -16.45 1.24
C GLY A 75 -14.83 -16.97 0.69
N ASN A 76 -15.52 -16.16 -0.12
CA ASN A 76 -16.85 -16.45 -0.62
C ASN A 76 -16.78 -17.29 -1.90
N LEU A 77 -16.75 -18.61 -1.73
CA LEU A 77 -16.68 -19.56 -2.85
C LEU A 77 -17.91 -19.49 -3.76
N ASP A 78 -19.09 -19.20 -3.22
CA ASP A 78 -20.32 -19.07 -4.00
C ASP A 78 -20.25 -17.87 -4.96
N LEU A 79 -19.69 -16.75 -4.50
CA LEU A 79 -19.44 -15.59 -5.34
C LEU A 79 -18.40 -15.89 -6.43
N ILE A 80 -17.33 -16.61 -6.09
CA ILE A 80 -16.32 -17.04 -7.07
C ILE A 80 -16.96 -17.92 -8.17
N CYS A 81 -17.73 -18.93 -7.78
CA CYS A 81 -18.44 -19.80 -8.72
C CYS A 81 -19.46 -19.03 -9.56
N PHE A 82 -20.17 -18.07 -8.95
CA PHE A 82 -21.12 -17.21 -9.65
C PHE A 82 -20.43 -16.32 -10.69
N LEU A 83 -19.29 -15.71 -10.35
CA LEU A 83 -18.51 -14.89 -11.29
C LEU A 83 -17.94 -15.73 -12.43
N ASP A 84 -17.43 -16.94 -12.16
CA ASP A 84 -16.96 -17.86 -13.21
C ASP A 84 -18.11 -18.29 -14.14
N HIS A 85 -19.29 -18.58 -13.59
CA HIS A 85 -20.49 -18.87 -14.39
C HIS A 85 -20.93 -17.66 -15.24
N MET A 86 -20.97 -16.48 -14.64
CA MET A 86 -21.31 -15.22 -15.33
C MET A 86 -20.36 -14.92 -16.48
N SER A 87 -19.07 -15.17 -16.31
CA SER A 87 -18.10 -14.91 -17.38
C SER A 87 -18.28 -15.80 -18.61
N LYS A 88 -18.78 -17.02 -18.40
CA LYS A 88 -19.12 -17.96 -19.48
C LYS A 88 -20.45 -17.61 -20.15
N ALA A 89 -21.43 -17.16 -19.37
CA ALA A 89 -22.77 -16.83 -19.86
C ALA A 89 -22.85 -15.45 -20.53
N TYR A 90 -22.02 -14.50 -20.11
CA TYR A 90 -22.03 -13.12 -20.61
C TYR A 90 -20.62 -12.72 -21.06
N PRO A 91 -20.33 -12.64 -22.38
CA PRO A 91 -18.99 -12.27 -22.91
C PRO A 91 -18.54 -10.85 -22.50
N HIS A 92 -19.49 -10.13 -21.95
CA HIS A 92 -19.53 -8.74 -21.52
C HIS A 92 -19.08 -8.52 -20.07
N ARG A 93 -18.72 -9.61 -19.37
CA ARG A 93 -18.17 -9.58 -18.01
C ARG A 93 -17.02 -10.60 -17.93
N PRO A 94 -15.84 -10.28 -18.49
CA PRO A 94 -14.69 -11.17 -18.40
C PRO A 94 -14.25 -11.41 -16.95
N LEU A 95 -13.55 -12.53 -16.73
CA LEU A 95 -12.94 -12.82 -15.44
C LEU A 95 -11.76 -11.87 -15.20
N GLN A 96 -11.87 -11.07 -14.16
CA GLN A 96 -10.82 -10.18 -13.69
C GLN A 96 -10.20 -10.75 -12.41
N TRP A 97 -8.88 -10.91 -12.39
CA TRP A 97 -8.12 -11.38 -11.23
C TRP A 97 -6.63 -11.06 -11.37
N THR A 98 -5.94 -11.02 -10.23
CA THR A 98 -4.49 -10.85 -10.12
C THR A 98 -3.92 -11.85 -9.10
N ASN A 99 -2.62 -11.78 -8.82
CA ASN A 99 -2.00 -12.53 -7.72
C ASN A 99 -2.67 -12.28 -6.37
N LYS A 100 -3.30 -11.12 -6.18
CA LYS A 100 -3.98 -10.75 -4.93
C LYS A 100 -5.09 -11.73 -4.56
N ALA A 101 -5.74 -12.40 -5.53
CA ALA A 101 -6.73 -13.41 -5.23
C ALA A 101 -6.15 -14.54 -4.35
N MET A 102 -5.08 -15.18 -4.82
CA MET A 102 -4.41 -16.28 -4.12
C MET A 102 -3.67 -15.80 -2.88
N ASP A 103 -3.02 -14.62 -2.95
CA ASP A 103 -2.26 -14.06 -1.85
C ASP A 103 -3.18 -13.71 -0.67
N CYS A 104 -4.30 -13.01 -0.91
CA CYS A 104 -5.28 -12.68 0.13
C CYS A 104 -6.05 -13.91 0.65
N ALA A 105 -6.43 -14.85 -0.23
CA ALA A 105 -7.09 -16.08 0.21
C ALA A 105 -6.19 -16.91 1.14
N SER A 106 -4.88 -16.96 0.85
CA SER A 106 -3.90 -17.62 1.69
C SER A 106 -3.74 -16.90 3.04
N GLY A 107 -3.60 -15.57 3.01
CA GLY A 107 -3.48 -14.74 4.21
C GLY A 107 -4.70 -14.77 5.13
N ASN A 108 -5.88 -15.09 4.62
CA ASN A 108 -7.12 -15.21 5.40
C ASN A 108 -7.51 -16.66 5.76
N GLY A 109 -6.70 -17.66 5.39
CA GLY A 109 -6.94 -19.04 5.81
C GLY A 109 -7.90 -19.85 4.92
N PHE A 110 -8.25 -19.35 3.74
CA PHE A 110 -9.32 -19.93 2.90
C PHE A 110 -8.83 -21.04 1.97
N ILE A 111 -8.57 -22.22 2.52
CA ILE A 111 -8.08 -23.39 1.78
C ILE A 111 -9.07 -23.84 0.69
N HIS A 112 -10.37 -23.77 0.97
CA HIS A 112 -11.41 -24.12 0.00
C HIS A 112 -11.35 -23.24 -1.26
N VAL A 113 -11.01 -21.96 -1.10
CA VAL A 113 -10.78 -21.03 -2.22
C VAL A 113 -9.50 -21.38 -2.97
N LEU A 114 -8.39 -21.63 -2.28
CA LEU A 114 -7.13 -22.08 -2.92
C LEU A 114 -7.31 -23.38 -3.72
N GLY A 115 -8.08 -24.32 -3.16
CA GLY A 115 -8.43 -25.57 -3.82
C GLY A 115 -9.34 -25.37 -5.03
N TRP A 116 -10.20 -24.34 -5.05
CA TRP A 116 -10.97 -23.97 -6.23
C TRP A 116 -10.05 -23.38 -7.32
N TRP A 117 -9.20 -22.43 -6.97
CA TRP A 117 -8.26 -21.80 -7.91
C TRP A 117 -7.38 -22.83 -8.60
N TRP A 118 -6.78 -23.74 -7.81
CA TRP A 118 -5.93 -24.79 -8.34
C TRP A 118 -6.68 -25.74 -9.28
N ARG A 119 -7.92 -26.13 -8.95
CA ARG A 119 -8.76 -26.97 -9.83
C ARG A 119 -9.16 -26.27 -11.12
N ARG A 120 -9.41 -24.95 -11.07
CA ARG A 120 -9.91 -24.17 -12.21
C ARG A 120 -8.82 -23.73 -13.19
N PHE A 121 -7.64 -23.36 -12.68
CA PHE A 121 -6.54 -22.78 -13.48
C PHE A 121 -5.24 -23.57 -13.42
N GLY A 122 -5.05 -24.48 -12.46
CA GLY A 122 -3.84 -25.30 -12.35
C GLY A 122 -2.57 -24.46 -12.32
N HIS A 123 -1.61 -24.80 -13.19
CA HIS A 123 -0.31 -24.11 -13.31
C HIS A 123 -0.40 -22.67 -13.84
N VAL A 124 -1.56 -22.23 -14.33
CA VAL A 124 -1.81 -20.84 -14.74
C VAL A 124 -2.09 -19.94 -13.54
N CYS A 125 -2.38 -20.49 -12.35
CA CYS A 125 -2.56 -19.70 -11.14
C CYS A 125 -1.36 -18.79 -10.88
N TRP A 126 -1.63 -17.52 -10.63
CA TRP A 126 -0.62 -16.53 -10.28
C TRP A 126 -0.70 -16.22 -8.77
N TYR A 127 0.45 -16.27 -8.11
CA TYR A 127 0.63 -15.98 -6.68
C TYR A 127 2.04 -15.44 -6.47
N THR A 128 2.27 -14.79 -5.34
CA THR A 128 3.59 -14.27 -4.96
C THR A 128 4.06 -14.85 -3.64
N LYS A 129 5.24 -14.43 -3.17
CA LYS A 129 5.73 -14.78 -1.82
C LYS A 129 4.73 -14.37 -0.72
N ASP A 130 3.89 -13.36 -1.01
CA ASP A 130 2.93 -12.80 -0.06
C ASP A 130 1.81 -13.79 0.30
N ALA A 131 1.51 -14.77 -0.56
CA ALA A 131 0.58 -15.86 -0.21
C ALA A 131 1.05 -16.66 1.00
N VAL A 132 2.33 -17.06 1.00
CA VAL A 132 2.89 -17.92 2.03
C VAL A 132 3.22 -17.10 3.28
N THR A 133 3.87 -15.95 3.12
CA THR A 133 4.18 -15.07 4.26
C THR A 133 2.89 -14.59 4.92
N GLY A 134 1.87 -14.19 4.16
CA GLY A 134 0.58 -13.78 4.70
C GLY A 134 -0.11 -14.89 5.50
N ALA A 135 -0.10 -16.13 4.99
CA ALA A 135 -0.67 -17.27 5.72
C ALA A 135 0.06 -17.52 7.05
N ALA A 136 1.39 -17.41 7.05
CA ALA A 136 2.22 -17.55 8.25
C ALA A 136 2.05 -16.37 9.23
N GLU A 137 1.94 -15.13 8.72
CA GLU A 137 1.67 -13.93 9.52
C GLU A 137 0.28 -13.96 10.18
N SER A 138 -0.70 -14.65 9.60
CA SER A 138 -2.04 -14.82 10.19
C SER A 138 -2.20 -16.10 11.03
N GLY A 139 -1.17 -16.96 11.05
CA GLY A 139 -1.17 -18.19 11.85
C GLY A 139 -2.01 -19.33 11.26
N HIS A 140 -2.32 -19.28 9.96
CA HIS A 140 -3.11 -20.30 9.28
C HIS A 140 -2.27 -21.53 8.94
N LEU A 141 -2.01 -22.36 9.95
CA LEU A 141 -1.19 -23.56 9.85
C LEU A 141 -1.60 -24.47 8.69
N GLU A 142 -2.89 -24.69 8.50
CA GLU A 142 -3.40 -25.58 7.45
C GLU A 142 -3.10 -25.06 6.02
N VAL A 143 -3.08 -23.74 5.82
CA VAL A 143 -2.68 -23.12 4.54
C VAL A 143 -1.16 -23.25 4.33
N VAL A 144 -0.37 -23.05 5.38
CA VAL A 144 1.09 -23.25 5.33
C VAL A 144 1.39 -24.70 4.94
N GLN A 145 0.72 -25.67 5.57
CA GLN A 145 0.82 -27.08 5.20
C GLN A 145 0.42 -27.32 3.75
N TRP A 146 -0.63 -26.67 3.25
CA TRP A 146 -1.06 -26.77 1.87
C TRP A 146 0.05 -26.33 0.90
N TRP A 147 0.65 -25.15 1.14
CA TRP A 147 1.76 -24.65 0.32
C TRP A 147 2.99 -25.56 0.39
N THR A 148 3.37 -26.04 1.57
CA THR A 148 4.51 -26.98 1.72
C THR A 148 4.27 -28.27 0.93
N ARG A 149 3.07 -28.86 1.02
CA ARG A 149 2.72 -30.05 0.22
C ARG A 149 2.77 -29.78 -1.28
N MET A 150 2.33 -28.60 -1.72
CA MET A 150 2.37 -28.23 -3.15
C MET A 150 3.80 -28.10 -3.68
N VAL A 151 4.72 -27.54 -2.88
CA VAL A 151 6.15 -27.43 -3.22
C VAL A 151 6.82 -28.80 -3.21
N GLU A 152 6.55 -29.63 -2.19
CA GLU A 152 7.13 -30.98 -2.08
C GLU A 152 6.70 -31.90 -3.24
N ARG A 153 5.46 -31.75 -3.71
CA ARG A 153 4.94 -32.44 -4.90
C ARG A 153 5.44 -31.85 -6.22
N LYS A 154 6.27 -30.80 -6.19
CA LYS A 154 6.76 -30.06 -7.37
C LYS A 154 5.65 -29.50 -8.25
N LEU A 155 4.46 -29.29 -7.69
CA LEU A 155 3.33 -28.67 -8.37
C LEU A 155 3.53 -27.15 -8.47
N VAL A 156 4.20 -26.60 -7.46
CA VAL A 156 4.67 -25.21 -7.40
C VAL A 156 6.20 -25.23 -7.53
N THR A 157 6.73 -24.62 -8.58
CA THR A 157 8.18 -24.56 -8.87
C THR A 157 8.76 -23.16 -8.67
N ALA A 158 7.92 -22.18 -8.33
CA ALA A 158 8.32 -20.78 -8.20
C ALA A 158 9.25 -20.50 -7.01
N PHE A 159 9.27 -21.39 -6.00
CA PHE A 159 10.01 -21.17 -4.75
C PHE A 159 10.90 -22.36 -4.40
N LYS A 160 12.10 -22.08 -3.89
CA LYS A 160 12.92 -23.10 -3.23
C LYS A 160 12.43 -23.33 -1.80
N ILE A 161 12.59 -24.54 -1.29
CA ILE A 161 12.17 -24.86 0.08
C ILE A 161 12.93 -24.04 1.13
N SER A 162 14.22 -23.74 0.89
CA SER A 162 15.03 -22.88 1.78
C SER A 162 14.55 -21.43 1.83
N GLU A 163 14.00 -20.91 0.72
CA GLU A 163 13.40 -19.57 0.68
C GLU A 163 12.08 -19.56 1.44
N LEU A 164 11.27 -20.61 1.24
CA LEU A 164 10.01 -20.82 1.95
C LEU A 164 10.21 -20.89 3.47
N GLU A 165 11.24 -21.60 3.92
CA GLU A 165 11.65 -21.68 5.31
C GLU A 165 11.94 -20.31 5.92
N SER A 166 12.79 -19.53 5.24
CA SER A 166 13.17 -18.19 5.69
C SER A 166 11.94 -17.29 5.85
N TRP A 167 11.04 -17.36 4.86
CA TRP A 167 9.84 -16.54 4.82
C TRP A 167 8.79 -16.94 5.86
N ILE A 168 8.47 -18.24 5.99
CA ILE A 168 7.48 -18.74 6.95
C ILE A 168 7.92 -18.46 8.38
N LEU A 169 9.16 -18.80 8.73
CA LEU A 169 9.63 -18.64 10.11
C LEU A 169 9.72 -17.15 10.50
N SER A 170 10.19 -16.30 9.59
CA SER A 170 10.24 -14.85 9.82
C SER A 170 8.82 -14.27 9.98
N ALA A 171 7.90 -14.61 9.08
CA ALA A 171 6.50 -14.16 9.12
C ALA A 171 5.76 -14.64 10.38
N ALA A 172 5.82 -15.94 10.70
CA ALA A 172 5.18 -16.51 11.88
C ALA A 172 5.75 -15.91 13.17
N THR A 173 7.07 -15.67 13.22
CA THR A 173 7.71 -15.02 14.37
C THR A 173 7.27 -13.57 14.51
N LYS A 174 7.15 -12.83 13.41
CA LYS A 174 6.66 -11.43 13.43
C LYS A 174 5.26 -11.35 14.03
N SER A 175 4.44 -12.37 13.81
CA SER A 175 3.07 -12.41 14.33
C SER A 175 2.84 -13.17 15.62
N GLY A 176 3.84 -13.91 16.12
CA GLY A 176 3.76 -14.65 17.38
C GLY A 176 3.07 -16.00 17.29
N HIS A 177 2.94 -16.57 16.09
CA HIS A 177 2.24 -17.83 15.88
C HIS A 177 3.16 -19.04 16.13
N LEU A 178 3.33 -19.37 17.42
CA LEU A 178 4.15 -20.50 17.87
C LEU A 178 3.79 -21.82 17.20
N ALA A 179 2.51 -22.11 16.98
CA ALA A 179 2.06 -23.35 16.34
C ALA A 179 2.65 -23.56 14.94
N VAL A 180 2.84 -22.48 14.15
CA VAL A 180 3.46 -22.56 12.83
C VAL A 180 4.96 -22.82 12.95
N CYS A 181 5.64 -22.14 13.88
CA CYS A 181 7.07 -22.35 14.15
C CYS A 181 7.34 -23.77 14.66
N GLU A 182 6.58 -24.25 15.65
CA GLU A 182 6.68 -25.60 16.21
C GLU A 182 6.43 -26.67 15.15
N TRP A 183 5.39 -26.48 14.33
CA TRP A 183 5.10 -27.39 13.23
C TRP A 183 6.27 -27.46 12.25
N TRP A 184 6.83 -26.30 11.86
CA TRP A 184 7.97 -26.23 10.94
C TRP A 184 9.20 -26.96 11.50
N LEU A 185 9.56 -26.67 12.76
CA LEU A 185 10.69 -27.28 13.46
C LEU A 185 10.52 -28.81 13.59
N LYS A 186 9.30 -29.29 13.85
CA LYS A 186 8.99 -30.72 13.94
C LYS A 186 9.17 -31.43 12.60
N HIS A 187 8.77 -30.81 11.50
CA HIS A 187 8.82 -31.42 10.17
C HIS A 187 10.21 -31.30 9.51
N ARG A 188 11.05 -30.33 9.94
CA ARG A 188 12.43 -30.14 9.44
C ARG A 188 13.45 -29.83 10.54
N PRO A 189 13.85 -30.83 11.35
CA PRO A 189 14.84 -30.64 12.40
C PRO A 189 16.28 -30.40 11.87
N GLU A 190 16.54 -30.69 10.60
CA GLU A 190 17.87 -30.54 9.99
C GLU A 190 18.30 -29.08 9.80
N ALA A 191 17.35 -28.17 9.56
CA ALA A 191 17.63 -26.75 9.34
C ALA A 191 18.21 -26.07 10.59
N VAL A 192 17.75 -26.48 11.79
CA VAL A 192 18.30 -26.04 13.08
C VAL A 192 19.73 -26.57 13.28
N LYS A 193 19.97 -27.83 12.92
CA LYS A 193 21.28 -28.49 13.10
C LYS A 193 22.36 -27.92 12.17
N GLN A 194 21.98 -27.47 10.97
CA GLN A 194 22.91 -26.93 9.96
C GLN A 194 23.13 -25.41 10.06
N HIS A 195 22.62 -24.74 11.10
CA HIS A 195 22.71 -23.27 11.28
C HIS A 195 22.08 -22.46 10.12
N GLN A 196 21.12 -23.05 9.38
CA GLN A 196 20.43 -22.39 8.26
C GLN A 196 19.18 -21.62 8.71
N LEU A 197 19.13 -21.19 9.97
CA LEU A 197 18.03 -20.37 10.46
C LEU A 197 18.14 -18.95 9.90
N PRO A 198 17.01 -18.31 9.55
CA PRO A 198 17.02 -16.94 9.05
C PRO A 198 17.72 -15.99 10.04
N PRO A 199 18.71 -15.19 9.60
CA PRO A 199 19.51 -14.34 10.49
C PRO A 199 18.68 -13.23 11.17
N ASP A 200 17.48 -12.97 10.64
CA ASP A 200 16.61 -11.90 11.10
C ASP A 200 15.68 -12.32 12.26
N LEU A 201 15.57 -13.62 12.61
CA LEU A 201 14.55 -14.13 13.54
C LEU A 201 14.50 -13.40 14.88
N PHE A 202 15.65 -13.16 15.50
CA PHE A 202 15.71 -12.47 16.80
C PHE A 202 15.27 -11.02 16.70
N SER A 203 15.66 -10.33 15.63
CA SER A 203 15.19 -8.95 15.39
C SER A 203 13.69 -8.92 15.17
N VAL A 204 13.16 -9.91 14.45
CA VAL A 204 11.72 -10.05 14.17
C VAL A 204 10.94 -10.41 15.44
N ALA A 205 11.49 -11.24 16.32
CA ALA A 205 10.91 -11.56 17.63
C ALA A 205 10.85 -10.33 18.55
N ILE A 206 11.87 -9.45 18.51
CA ILE A 206 11.83 -8.17 19.21
C ILE A 206 10.76 -7.25 18.62
N VAL A 207 10.66 -7.16 17.28
CA VAL A 207 9.60 -6.40 16.60
C VAL A 207 8.21 -6.90 17.02
N HIS A 208 8.03 -8.22 17.11
CA HIS A 208 6.79 -8.81 17.59
C HIS A 208 6.46 -8.40 19.03
N ALA A 209 7.44 -8.50 19.94
CA ALA A 209 7.27 -8.12 21.33
C ALA A 209 6.87 -6.63 21.48
N LEU A 210 7.44 -5.76 20.64
CA LEU A 210 7.05 -4.35 20.59
C LEU A 210 5.62 -4.16 20.07
N ARG A 211 5.20 -4.93 19.06
CA ARG A 211 3.85 -4.85 18.48
C ARG A 211 2.75 -5.32 19.43
N VAL A 212 3.00 -6.37 20.21
CA VAL A 212 2.01 -6.99 21.13
C VAL A 212 2.13 -6.44 22.56
N ASN A 213 3.12 -5.56 22.82
CA ASN A 213 3.46 -5.09 24.16
C ASN A 213 3.84 -6.22 25.13
N ASP A 214 4.69 -7.15 24.71
CA ASP A 214 5.22 -8.20 25.59
C ASP A 214 6.54 -7.74 26.25
N PRO A 215 6.53 -7.26 27.51
CA PRO A 215 7.74 -6.83 28.22
C PRO A 215 8.68 -8.00 28.56
N LYS A 216 8.18 -9.25 28.52
CA LYS A 216 8.97 -10.43 28.85
C LYS A 216 9.73 -10.99 27.66
N PHE A 217 9.49 -10.50 26.44
CA PHE A 217 10.11 -11.00 25.21
C PHE A 217 10.03 -12.53 25.10
N THR A 218 8.84 -13.10 25.35
CA THR A 218 8.61 -14.55 25.45
C THR A 218 9.07 -15.31 24.21
N LEU A 219 8.75 -14.81 23.03
CA LEU A 219 9.13 -15.42 21.74
C LEU A 219 10.65 -15.35 21.48
N PHE A 220 11.30 -14.28 21.94
CA PHE A 220 12.76 -14.16 21.85
C PHE A 220 13.45 -15.19 22.75
N HIS A 221 12.96 -15.37 23.99
CA HIS A 221 13.46 -16.39 24.90
C HIS A 221 13.13 -17.81 24.42
N TRP A 222 11.97 -18.02 23.78
CA TRP A 222 11.61 -19.28 23.15
C TRP A 222 12.62 -19.64 22.04
N TRP A 223 12.94 -18.70 21.14
CA TRP A 223 13.97 -18.93 20.12
C TRP A 223 15.36 -19.20 20.70
N LEU A 224 15.74 -18.50 21.78
CA LEU A 224 16.99 -18.78 22.51
C LEU A 224 17.04 -20.20 23.09
N SER A 225 15.89 -20.79 23.45
CA SER A 225 15.85 -22.15 24.01
C SER A 225 16.05 -23.24 22.94
N HIS A 226 15.74 -22.96 21.68
CA HIS A 226 15.80 -23.92 20.56
C HIS A 226 17.09 -23.82 19.74
N ILE A 227 17.92 -22.80 19.95
CA ILE A 227 19.15 -22.54 19.20
C ILE A 227 20.38 -22.88 20.07
N PRO A 228 21.41 -23.55 19.53
CA PRO A 228 22.62 -23.84 20.29
C PRO A 228 23.42 -22.56 20.59
N PRO A 229 24.14 -22.51 21.73
CA PRO A 229 24.84 -21.30 22.19
C PRO A 229 25.92 -20.79 21.22
N SER A 230 26.47 -21.63 20.35
CA SER A 230 27.40 -21.25 19.26
C SER A 230 26.78 -20.31 18.21
N GLY A 231 25.45 -20.35 18.04
CA GLY A 231 24.72 -19.50 17.10
C GLY A 231 24.29 -18.15 17.66
N HIS A 232 24.31 -17.97 18.99
CA HIS A 232 23.82 -16.75 19.65
C HIS A 232 24.65 -15.52 19.28
N ASP A 233 25.98 -15.62 19.28
CA ASP A 233 26.86 -14.48 18.99
C ASP A 233 26.74 -14.01 17.53
N SER A 234 26.62 -14.93 16.59
CA SER A 234 26.40 -14.60 15.17
C SER A 234 25.05 -13.92 14.96
N ALA A 235 24.00 -14.44 15.59
CA ALA A 235 22.66 -13.86 15.53
C ALA A 235 22.60 -12.46 16.18
N LEU A 236 23.21 -12.27 17.35
CA LEU A 236 23.27 -10.97 18.04
C LEU A 236 24.09 -9.94 17.23
N ASN A 237 25.15 -10.37 16.54
CA ASN A 237 25.90 -9.50 15.63
C ASN A 237 25.07 -9.06 14.41
N ASN A 238 24.21 -9.94 13.87
CA ASN A 238 23.30 -9.61 12.76
C ASN A 238 22.25 -8.56 13.15
N ILE A 239 21.75 -8.58 14.40
CA ILE A 239 20.84 -7.55 14.92
C ILE A 239 21.50 -6.16 14.82
N ALA A 240 22.78 -6.06 15.20
CA ALA A 240 23.51 -4.80 15.20
C ALA A 240 23.87 -4.30 13.79
N ALA A 241 24.12 -5.20 12.84
CA ALA A 241 24.58 -4.87 11.49
C ALA A 241 23.45 -4.58 10.50
N SER A 242 22.40 -5.41 10.46
CA SER A 242 21.43 -5.42 9.34
C SER A 242 20.01 -5.00 9.73
N ASN A 243 19.64 -5.11 11.02
CA ASN A 243 18.24 -4.95 11.45
C ASN A 243 17.97 -3.71 12.33
N LYS A 244 18.98 -2.86 12.53
CA LYS A 244 18.88 -1.60 13.30
C LYS A 244 17.76 -0.69 12.80
N PHE A 245 17.65 -0.49 11.48
CA PHE A 245 16.63 0.37 10.89
C PHE A 245 15.22 -0.22 10.98
N LYS A 246 15.08 -1.54 10.80
CA LYS A 246 13.81 -2.26 10.96
C LYS A 246 13.28 -2.13 12.40
N LEU A 247 14.15 -2.29 13.39
CA LEU A 247 13.80 -2.12 14.80
C LEU A 247 13.39 -0.69 15.14
N MET A 248 14.12 0.31 14.61
CA MET A 248 13.75 1.71 14.77
C MET A 248 12.36 2.00 14.17
N ASN A 249 12.09 1.54 12.95
CA ASN A 249 10.77 1.71 12.34
C ASN A 249 9.66 1.02 13.14
N ALA A 250 9.93 -0.14 13.73
CA ALA A 250 8.95 -0.82 14.59
C ALA A 250 8.63 0.00 15.85
N VAL A 251 9.65 0.53 16.54
CA VAL A 251 9.45 1.42 17.69
C VAL A 251 8.68 2.68 17.26
N LYS A 252 8.96 3.24 16.08
CA LYS A 252 8.24 4.39 15.53
C LYS A 252 6.76 4.09 15.27
N GLN A 253 6.43 2.96 14.63
CA GLN A 253 5.04 2.60 14.32
C GLN A 253 4.19 2.39 15.58
N HIS A 254 4.84 2.01 16.69
CA HIS A 254 4.19 1.72 17.96
C HIS A 254 4.42 2.82 19.02
N SER A 255 4.88 4.01 18.61
CA SER A 255 5.18 5.13 19.50
C SER A 255 3.96 5.76 20.19
N CYS A 256 2.76 5.62 19.60
CA CYS A 256 1.51 6.21 20.10
C CYS A 256 0.86 5.43 21.26
N LEU A 257 1.44 4.30 21.64
CA LEU A 257 0.95 3.41 22.68
C LEU A 257 2.13 3.25 23.65
N ASN A 258 1.97 3.63 24.91
CA ASN A 258 3.03 3.53 25.94
C ASN A 258 3.38 2.06 26.23
N HIS A 259 4.26 1.48 25.40
CA HIS A 259 4.60 0.07 25.46
C HIS A 259 5.66 -0.20 26.54
N ALA A 260 5.27 -0.92 27.60
CA ALA A 260 6.21 -1.49 28.58
C ALA A 260 7.32 -2.31 27.92
N ALA A 261 7.05 -2.93 26.76
CA ALA A 261 8.07 -3.62 25.96
C ALA A 261 9.18 -2.69 25.44
N ALA A 262 8.84 -1.45 25.05
CA ALA A 262 9.84 -0.47 24.59
C ALA A 262 10.74 0.01 25.75
N LEU A 263 10.22 0.03 26.99
CA LEU A 263 10.98 0.33 28.21
C LEU A 263 11.95 -0.80 28.59
N GLU A 264 11.56 -2.05 28.40
CA GLU A 264 12.37 -3.23 28.75
C GLU A 264 13.38 -3.61 27.65
N LEU A 265 13.19 -3.15 26.40
CA LEU A 265 14.09 -3.44 25.28
C LEU A 265 15.55 -3.02 25.54
N PRO A 266 15.86 -1.82 26.07
CA PRO A 266 17.23 -1.46 26.42
C PRO A 266 17.85 -2.34 27.50
N LEU A 267 17.05 -2.89 28.43
CA LEU A 267 17.52 -3.83 29.45
C LEU A 267 17.87 -5.18 28.84
N LEU A 268 17.06 -5.67 27.91
CA LEU A 268 17.40 -6.85 27.10
C LEU A 268 18.71 -6.62 26.34
N LEU A 269 18.86 -5.49 25.64
CA LEU A 269 20.07 -5.15 24.89
C LEU A 269 21.30 -4.96 25.79
N HIS A 270 21.12 -4.53 27.05
CA HIS A 270 22.19 -4.46 28.04
C HIS A 270 22.72 -5.84 28.40
N ARG A 271 21.83 -6.78 28.69
CA ARG A 271 22.20 -8.17 29.03
C ARG A 271 23.04 -8.84 27.95
N PHE A 272 22.87 -8.45 26.68
CA PHE A 272 23.62 -8.95 25.53
C PHE A 272 24.74 -8.01 25.03
N ASN A 273 25.15 -6.99 25.80
CA ASN A 273 26.21 -6.04 25.44
C ASN A 273 26.01 -5.24 24.12
N LEU A 274 24.76 -5.05 23.67
CA LEU A 274 24.43 -4.39 22.40
C LEU A 274 24.15 -2.88 22.50
N LEU A 275 24.06 -2.32 23.72
CA LEU A 275 23.69 -0.92 23.98
C LEU A 275 24.46 0.11 23.16
N ARG A 276 25.81 -0.01 23.12
CA ARG A 276 26.65 0.97 22.42
C ARG A 276 26.49 0.90 20.90
N ARG A 277 26.25 -0.30 20.35
CA ARG A 277 26.06 -0.50 18.90
C ARG A 277 24.68 -0.02 18.42
N LEU A 278 23.68 -0.08 19.30
CA LEU A 278 22.28 0.28 19.02
C LEU A 278 21.83 1.58 19.71
N ALA A 279 22.75 2.49 20.03
CA ALA A 279 22.46 3.72 20.76
C ALA A 279 21.30 4.57 20.18
N SER A 280 21.12 4.62 18.86
CA SER A 280 20.00 5.37 18.25
C SER A 280 18.63 4.71 18.42
N LEU A 281 18.54 3.38 18.41
CA LEU A 281 17.30 2.64 18.70
C LEU A 281 16.87 2.89 20.15
N CYS A 282 17.86 2.87 21.00
CA CYS A 282 17.81 3.19 22.41
C CYS A 282 17.29 4.63 22.66
N ILE A 283 17.82 5.65 21.97
CA ILE A 283 17.32 7.04 22.04
C ILE A 283 15.88 7.12 21.55
N MET A 284 15.53 6.39 20.50
CA MET A 284 14.14 6.32 20.01
C MET A 284 13.19 5.72 21.05
N CYS A 285 13.58 4.64 21.74
CA CYS A 285 12.78 4.08 22.83
C CYS A 285 12.57 5.10 23.96
N ALA A 286 13.59 5.91 24.26
CA ALA A 286 13.48 7.00 25.23
C ALA A 286 12.53 8.13 24.77
N CYS A 287 12.48 8.45 23.48
CA CYS A 287 11.51 9.42 22.95
C CYS A 287 10.06 8.96 23.10
N VAL A 288 9.81 7.65 22.99
CA VAL A 288 8.48 7.04 23.07
C VAL A 288 7.98 6.89 24.52
N ALA A 289 8.89 6.73 25.47
CA ALA A 289 8.56 6.31 26.83
C ALA A 289 7.83 7.34 27.71
N ASP A 290 7.89 8.64 27.40
CA ASP A 290 7.35 9.81 28.15
C ASP A 290 7.60 9.87 29.70
N ASP A 291 8.24 8.85 30.27
CA ASP A 291 8.48 8.68 31.71
C ASP A 291 9.73 9.46 32.16
N SER A 292 9.48 10.54 32.89
CA SER A 292 10.44 11.59 33.25
C SER A 292 11.71 11.14 34.00
N THR A 293 11.71 10.00 34.70
CA THR A 293 12.81 9.57 35.58
C THR A 293 13.72 8.53 34.95
N ARG A 294 13.16 7.49 34.33
CA ARG A 294 13.92 6.36 33.75
C ARG A 294 14.71 6.76 32.49
N ILE A 295 14.18 7.70 31.70
CA ILE A 295 14.81 8.18 30.47
C ILE A 295 16.18 8.81 30.77
N VAL A 296 16.26 9.66 31.81
CA VAL A 296 17.49 10.38 32.18
C VAL A 296 18.53 9.44 32.79
N GLU A 297 18.11 8.50 33.64
CA GLU A 297 19.00 7.45 34.17
C GLU A 297 19.57 6.57 33.05
N TRP A 298 18.74 6.20 32.08
CA TRP A 298 19.16 5.37 30.96
C TRP A 298 20.12 6.11 30.01
N LEU A 299 19.80 7.36 29.66
CA LEU A 299 20.67 8.23 28.87
C LEU A 299 22.00 8.52 29.60
N ALA A 300 22.00 8.59 30.94
CA ALA A 300 23.21 8.67 31.75
C ALA A 300 24.05 7.38 31.71
N ARG A 301 23.41 6.20 31.72
CA ARG A 301 24.08 4.89 31.56
C ARG A 301 24.70 4.69 30.17
N LEU A 302 24.09 5.24 29.11
CA LEU A 302 24.70 5.28 27.77
C LEU A 302 25.94 6.19 27.71
N GLY A 303 25.88 7.33 28.40
CA GLY A 303 26.95 8.35 28.41
C GLY A 303 28.19 7.93 29.19
N GLY A 304 28.07 6.97 30.11
CA GLY A 304 29.15 6.55 31.00
C GLY A 304 29.51 7.62 32.04
N SER A 305 29.87 7.17 33.24
CA SER A 305 30.40 7.97 34.35
C SER A 305 31.81 8.53 34.07
N SER A 306 32.04 9.17 32.93
CA SER A 306 33.27 9.95 32.69
C SER A 306 32.93 11.44 32.67
N ALA A 307 32.46 11.94 33.81
CA ALA A 307 32.42 13.37 34.08
C ALA A 307 33.82 13.97 34.35
N SER A 308 34.91 13.18 34.25
CA SER A 308 36.24 13.61 34.69
C SER A 308 37.40 13.36 33.72
N SER A 309 37.19 12.90 32.50
CA SER A 309 38.29 12.83 31.52
C SER A 309 37.84 13.34 30.17
N GLY A 310 38.34 14.52 29.79
CA GLY A 310 38.19 15.16 28.49
C GLY A 310 38.87 14.40 27.34
N GLN A 311 38.68 13.07 27.26
CA GLN A 311 39.01 12.31 26.07
C GLN A 311 37.79 12.17 25.18
N VAL A 312 37.91 12.83 24.03
CA VAL A 312 37.11 12.71 22.83
C VAL A 312 36.90 11.22 22.48
N GLY A 313 35.80 10.64 22.95
CA GLY A 313 35.54 9.20 22.87
C GLY A 313 34.55 8.82 21.78
N ASN A 314 35.06 8.66 20.55
CA ASN A 314 34.47 7.99 19.38
C ASN A 314 33.52 8.84 18.50
N LYS A 315 33.96 9.17 17.26
CA LYS A 315 33.17 9.86 16.22
C LYS A 315 31.79 9.22 15.99
N ASN A 316 31.69 7.90 16.19
CA ASN A 316 30.45 7.13 16.05
C ASN A 316 29.40 7.47 17.13
N ASN A 317 29.82 7.79 18.36
CA ASN A 317 28.90 8.21 19.42
C ASN A 317 28.34 9.59 19.13
N ARG A 318 29.19 10.54 18.73
CA ARG A 318 28.75 11.89 18.35
C ARG A 318 27.71 11.85 17.22
N ARG A 319 27.91 11.02 16.19
CA ARG A 319 26.94 10.84 15.10
C ARG A 319 25.63 10.21 15.56
N ALA A 320 25.67 9.23 16.46
CA ALA A 320 24.47 8.60 17.02
C ALA A 320 23.63 9.60 17.85
N PHE A 321 24.27 10.46 18.64
CA PHE A 321 23.59 11.50 19.42
C PHE A 321 23.09 12.65 18.54
N LEU A 322 23.80 13.00 17.47
CA LEU A 322 23.32 13.98 16.49
C LEU A 322 22.09 13.47 15.73
N ASN A 323 22.05 12.18 15.35
CA ASN A 323 20.83 11.52 14.87
C ASN A 323 19.73 11.45 15.95
N GLY A 324 20.08 11.63 17.23
CA GLY A 324 19.10 11.75 18.30
C GLY A 324 18.19 12.97 18.13
N TYR A 325 18.70 14.09 17.60
CA TYR A 325 17.89 15.28 17.33
C TYR A 325 16.84 15.02 16.25
N THR A 326 17.19 14.30 15.18
CA THR A 326 16.23 13.94 14.13
C THR A 326 15.17 12.99 14.67
N ILE A 327 15.57 11.98 15.45
CA ILE A 327 14.66 10.99 16.06
C ILE A 327 13.71 11.65 17.08
N ALA A 328 14.22 12.55 17.92
CA ALA A 328 13.39 13.24 18.90
C ALA A 328 12.44 14.24 18.24
N SER A 329 12.85 14.86 17.13
CA SER A 329 11.98 15.75 16.35
C SER A 329 10.90 15.00 15.60
N GLU A 330 11.24 13.84 15.03
CA GLU A 330 10.32 12.90 14.40
C GLU A 330 9.30 12.32 15.39
N ALA A 331 9.69 12.09 16.64
CA ALA A 331 8.83 11.57 17.69
C ALA A 331 8.02 12.65 18.44
N GLY A 332 8.30 13.93 18.24
CA GLY A 332 7.60 15.00 18.94
C GLY A 332 8.08 15.29 20.37
N SER A 333 9.22 14.75 20.81
CA SER A 333 9.64 14.80 22.23
C SER A 333 10.58 15.97 22.55
N VAL A 334 10.03 17.05 23.10
CA VAL A 334 10.78 18.25 23.53
C VAL A 334 11.76 17.94 24.67
N ARG A 335 11.40 17.04 25.58
CA ARG A 335 12.25 16.68 26.74
C ARG A 335 13.56 16.01 26.33
N VAL A 336 13.50 15.09 25.35
CA VAL A 336 14.72 14.45 24.82
C VAL A 336 15.57 15.45 24.06
N LEU A 337 14.94 16.41 23.36
CA LEU A 337 15.65 17.53 22.73
C LEU A 337 16.36 18.42 23.75
N ASP A 338 15.73 18.72 24.90
CA ASP A 338 16.37 19.46 26.00
C ASP A 338 17.54 18.69 26.62
N TRP A 339 17.40 17.38 26.83
CA TRP A 339 18.50 16.52 27.30
C TRP A 339 19.68 16.51 26.31
N LEU A 340 19.38 16.36 25.02
CA LEU A 340 20.40 16.38 23.96
C LEU A 340 21.11 17.73 23.92
N ARG A 341 20.37 18.84 24.05
CA ARG A 341 20.91 20.19 24.09
C ARG A 341 21.87 20.40 25.26
N ALA A 342 21.52 19.90 26.45
CA ALA A 342 22.34 20.02 27.65
C ALA A 342 23.70 19.32 27.52
N ARG A 343 23.77 18.20 26.78
CA ARG A 343 25.00 17.40 26.61
C ARG A 343 25.78 17.72 25.35
N TYR A 344 25.09 18.09 24.27
CA TYR A 344 25.66 18.33 22.95
C TYR A 344 25.06 19.62 22.35
N PRO A 345 25.50 20.81 22.80
CA PRO A 345 24.95 22.08 22.34
C PRO A 345 25.23 22.33 20.86
N LEU A 346 24.23 22.88 20.17
CA LEU A 346 24.25 23.16 18.72
C LEU A 346 25.13 24.36 18.32
N ASN A 347 25.73 25.07 19.28
CA ASN A 347 26.50 26.30 19.03
C ASN A 347 27.92 26.07 18.45
N ARG A 348 28.36 24.81 18.26
CA ARG A 348 29.73 24.44 17.83
C ARG A 348 29.81 23.78 16.43
N LEU A 349 28.87 24.07 15.53
CA LEU A 349 28.59 23.16 14.41
C LEU A 349 29.15 23.60 13.04
N SER A 350 29.75 22.63 12.34
CA SER A 350 30.22 22.67 10.95
C SER A 350 29.08 22.44 9.93
N ALA A 351 29.33 22.75 8.65
CA ALA A 351 28.39 22.58 7.51
C ALA A 351 27.70 21.20 7.39
N SER A 352 28.30 20.13 7.90
CA SER A 352 27.70 18.78 7.95
C SER A 352 26.47 18.66 8.86
N HIS A 353 26.26 19.61 9.77
CA HIS A 353 25.17 19.59 10.74
C HIS A 353 23.96 20.41 10.31
N GLU A 354 24.12 21.35 9.37
CA GLU A 354 23.00 22.05 8.74
C GLU A 354 22.03 21.06 8.09
N ARG A 355 22.57 20.05 7.37
CA ARG A 355 21.78 18.95 6.80
C ARG A 355 21.02 18.12 7.84
N LEU A 356 21.56 17.96 9.05
CA LEU A 356 20.90 17.20 10.11
C LEU A 356 19.78 18.00 10.76
N VAL A 357 19.98 19.32 10.93
CA VAL A 357 18.92 20.22 11.38
C VAL A 357 17.80 20.29 10.33
N ASP A 358 18.15 20.40 9.05
CA ASP A 358 17.18 20.33 7.95
C ASP A 358 16.35 19.04 8.00
N GLN A 359 17.01 17.89 8.18
CA GLN A 359 16.35 16.60 8.30
C GLN A 359 15.44 16.53 9.53
N ALA A 360 15.87 17.06 10.68
CA ALA A 360 15.06 17.10 11.90
C ALA A 360 13.80 17.97 11.74
N LEU A 361 13.95 19.14 11.09
CA LEU A 361 12.84 20.04 10.79
C LEU A 361 11.85 19.41 9.80
N LEU A 362 12.36 18.78 8.75
CA LEU A 362 11.53 18.08 7.77
C LEU A 362 10.76 16.93 8.42
N SER A 363 11.41 16.10 9.23
CA SER A 363 10.73 15.03 9.97
C SER A 363 9.67 15.56 10.95
N ALA A 364 9.91 16.69 11.63
CA ALA A 364 8.89 17.30 12.48
C ALA A 364 7.69 17.83 11.67
N ALA A 365 7.93 18.40 10.48
CA ALA A 365 6.88 18.86 9.57
C ALA A 365 6.06 17.71 8.98
N GLU A 366 6.70 16.63 8.53
CA GLU A 366 6.05 15.43 8.01
C GLU A 366 5.11 14.76 9.04
N ASN A 367 5.43 14.86 10.33
CA ASN A 367 4.60 14.33 11.42
C ASN A 367 3.67 15.38 12.07
N GLY A 368 3.71 16.64 11.60
CA GLY A 368 2.80 17.69 12.08
C GLY A 368 3.08 18.20 13.49
N HIS A 369 4.31 18.05 13.98
CA HIS A 369 4.71 18.42 15.35
C HIS A 369 5.01 19.92 15.48
N GLN A 370 3.96 20.74 15.50
CA GLN A 370 4.03 22.20 15.62
C GLN A 370 4.84 22.66 16.86
N HIS A 371 4.67 21.99 18.01
CA HIS A 371 5.35 22.32 19.27
C HIS A 371 6.86 22.06 19.22
N VAL A 372 7.30 21.01 18.51
CA VAL A 372 8.73 20.75 18.28
C VAL A 372 9.34 21.81 17.36
N LEU A 373 8.61 22.24 16.33
CA LEU A 373 9.09 23.31 15.46
C LEU A 373 9.21 24.63 16.23
N GLN A 374 8.25 24.95 17.11
CA GLN A 374 8.36 26.06 18.04
C GLN A 374 9.56 25.94 18.98
N TRP A 375 9.83 24.73 19.49
CA TRP A 375 11.04 24.47 20.27
C TRP A 375 12.29 24.77 19.45
N TRP A 376 12.39 24.30 18.21
CA TRP A 376 13.52 24.59 17.33
C TRP A 376 13.72 26.10 17.11
N ILE A 377 12.64 26.86 16.89
CA ILE A 377 12.70 28.33 16.79
C ILE A 377 13.28 28.96 18.07
N SER A 378 12.76 28.55 19.23
CA SER A 378 13.14 29.13 20.52
C SER A 378 14.53 28.70 21.01
N ALA A 379 14.94 27.46 20.73
CA ALA A 379 16.11 26.83 21.32
C ALA A 379 17.38 27.02 20.49
N SER A 380 17.26 27.10 19.16
CA SER A 380 18.42 27.09 18.26
C SER A 380 18.93 28.48 17.89
N GLY A 381 18.13 29.55 18.08
CA GLY A 381 18.48 30.91 17.63
C GLY A 381 18.74 31.03 16.12
N PHE A 382 18.65 29.92 15.38
CA PHE A 382 18.64 29.87 13.94
C PHE A 382 17.28 30.36 13.50
N LEU A 383 17.29 31.45 12.72
CA LEU A 383 16.17 31.74 11.85
C LEU A 383 15.90 30.46 11.06
N LEU A 384 14.74 29.84 11.27
CA LEU A 384 14.14 28.99 10.26
C LEU A 384 14.22 29.83 8.98
N LYS A 385 15.15 29.50 8.10
CA LYS A 385 15.00 29.80 6.69
C LYS A 385 14.42 28.53 6.12
N PRO A 386 13.11 28.22 6.29
CA PRO A 386 12.49 27.15 5.54
C PRO A 386 12.28 27.68 4.12
N GLN A 387 13.36 28.12 3.47
CA GLN A 387 13.37 28.47 2.05
C GLN A 387 13.29 27.20 1.19
N ARG A 388 13.34 26.02 1.82
CA ARG A 388 13.25 24.75 1.10
C ARG A 388 11.81 24.36 0.91
N ARG A 389 11.40 24.39 -0.36
CA ARG A 389 10.20 23.75 -0.94
C ARG A 389 9.76 22.48 -0.20
N GLU A 390 10.69 21.57 0.09
CA GLU A 390 10.42 20.27 0.74
C GLU A 390 9.74 20.40 2.11
N PHE A 391 10.08 21.41 2.91
CA PHE A 391 9.50 21.60 4.24
C PHE A 391 8.02 22.01 4.17
N VAL A 392 7.67 22.90 3.24
CA VAL A 392 6.29 23.35 3.03
C VAL A 392 5.43 22.21 2.47
N LEU A 393 5.99 21.41 1.55
CA LEU A 393 5.32 20.22 1.04
C LEU A 393 5.08 19.18 2.14
N ALA A 394 6.07 18.91 2.99
CA ALA A 394 5.92 18.02 4.14
C ALA A 394 4.83 18.50 5.11
N ALA A 395 4.82 19.80 5.44
CA ALA A 395 3.82 20.41 6.29
C ALA A 395 2.40 20.34 5.69
N SER A 396 2.27 20.34 4.36
CA SER A 396 0.99 20.25 3.66
C SER A 396 0.22 18.95 3.91
N ALA A 397 0.85 17.93 4.50
CA ALA A 397 0.17 16.70 4.91
C ALA A 397 -0.82 16.92 6.07
N HIS A 398 -0.65 17.99 6.86
CA HIS A 398 -1.40 18.25 8.09
C HIS A 398 -2.16 19.58 8.04
N ALA A 399 -3.46 19.54 8.32
CA ALA A 399 -4.36 20.69 8.16
C ALA A 399 -4.00 21.91 9.02
N HIS A 400 -3.46 21.70 10.23
CA HIS A 400 -3.09 22.78 11.16
C HIS A 400 -1.75 23.45 10.84
N MET A 401 -0.89 22.81 10.03
CA MET A 401 0.46 23.30 9.76
C MET A 401 0.49 24.43 8.72
N LEU A 402 -0.34 24.37 7.67
CA LEU A 402 -0.36 25.38 6.62
C LEU A 402 -0.82 26.76 7.12
N PRO A 403 -1.92 26.89 7.90
CA PRO A 403 -2.28 28.17 8.52
C PRO A 403 -1.18 28.68 9.46
N TRP A 404 -0.59 27.80 10.28
CA TRP A 404 0.49 28.20 11.19
C TRP A 404 1.72 28.73 10.45
N LEU A 405 2.13 28.09 9.35
CA LEU A 405 3.24 28.57 8.50
C LEU A 405 2.94 29.90 7.84
N TRP A 406 1.69 30.12 7.45
CA TRP A 406 1.23 31.39 6.89
C TRP A 406 1.27 32.51 7.92
N ASP A 407 0.69 32.29 9.10
CA ASP A 407 0.60 33.28 10.18
C ASP A 407 1.97 33.63 10.77
N SER A 408 2.87 32.65 10.83
CA SER A 408 4.25 32.84 11.32
C SER A 408 5.15 33.59 10.33
N LYS A 409 4.71 33.82 9.09
CA LYS A 409 5.47 34.52 8.02
C LYS A 409 6.87 33.94 7.77
N LEU A 410 7.06 32.66 8.09
CA LEU A 410 8.34 31.97 7.96
C LEU A 410 8.69 31.64 6.49
N VAL A 411 7.66 31.54 5.63
CA VAL A 411 7.79 31.20 4.22
C VAL A 411 7.65 32.47 3.39
N ALA A 412 8.74 32.88 2.73
CA ALA A 412 8.75 34.06 1.85
C ALA A 412 8.14 33.77 0.47
N GLU A 413 8.40 32.57 -0.09
CA GLU A 413 7.87 32.12 -1.37
C GLU A 413 7.23 30.74 -1.21
N TRP A 414 5.98 30.61 -1.65
CA TRP A 414 5.25 29.34 -1.60
C TRP A 414 5.60 28.47 -2.82
N PRO A 415 5.78 27.15 -2.63
CA PRO A 415 6.16 26.25 -3.71
C PRO A 415 5.04 26.15 -4.77
N ARG A 416 5.42 26.28 -6.04
CA ARG A 416 4.47 26.26 -7.18
C ARG A 416 3.77 24.90 -7.34
N ASP A 417 4.41 23.83 -6.86
CA ASP A 417 3.94 22.45 -6.93
C ASP A 417 3.13 22.01 -5.71
N LEU A 418 2.77 22.93 -4.79
CA LEU A 418 1.96 22.60 -3.62
C LEU A 418 0.64 21.92 -4.00
N LEU A 419 -0.07 22.47 -4.99
CA LEU A 419 -1.34 21.93 -5.46
C LEU A 419 -1.16 20.59 -6.17
N GLU A 420 -0.08 20.41 -6.94
CA GLU A 420 0.26 19.12 -7.56
C GLU A 420 0.54 18.06 -6.49
N HIS A 421 1.27 18.41 -5.43
CA HIS A 421 1.55 17.50 -4.32
C HIS A 421 0.28 17.14 -3.55
N ALA A 422 -0.61 18.10 -3.32
CA ALA A 422 -1.91 17.85 -2.71
C ALA A 422 -2.80 16.95 -3.59
N ALA A 423 -2.77 17.15 -4.92
CA ALA A 423 -3.46 16.33 -5.92
C ALA A 423 -3.00 14.87 -5.89
N ARG A 424 -1.69 14.64 -5.86
CA ARG A 424 -1.10 13.29 -5.76
C ARG A 424 -1.50 12.56 -4.49
N ASN A 425 -1.68 13.28 -3.39
CA ASN A 425 -1.97 12.72 -2.07
C ASN A 425 -3.46 12.76 -1.66
N ASN A 426 -4.35 13.16 -2.58
CA ASN A 426 -5.80 13.31 -2.34
C ASN A 426 -6.11 14.17 -1.09
N ARG A 427 -5.45 15.33 -0.94
CA ARG A 427 -5.64 16.25 0.20
C ARG A 427 -6.55 17.43 -0.16
N THR A 428 -7.85 17.22 -0.10
CA THR A 428 -8.88 18.25 -0.41
C THR A 428 -8.76 19.50 0.44
N PHE A 429 -8.41 19.37 1.72
CA PHE A 429 -8.29 20.53 2.64
C PHE A 429 -7.24 21.55 2.19
N VAL A 430 -6.19 21.13 1.47
CA VAL A 430 -5.17 22.06 0.95
C VAL A 430 -5.78 22.96 -0.11
N PHE A 431 -6.63 22.40 -0.98
CA PHE A 431 -7.38 23.16 -1.99
C PHE A 431 -8.40 24.09 -1.32
N ASP A 432 -9.13 23.63 -0.31
CA ASP A 432 -10.08 24.48 0.44
C ASP A 432 -9.38 25.63 1.16
N TRP A 433 -8.26 25.34 1.83
CA TRP A 433 -7.46 26.36 2.50
C TRP A 433 -6.89 27.35 1.49
N TRP A 434 -6.30 26.87 0.40
CA TRP A 434 -5.76 27.70 -0.67
C TRP A 434 -6.85 28.59 -1.29
N ALA A 435 -8.04 28.04 -1.55
CA ALA A 435 -9.19 28.78 -2.09
C ALA A 435 -9.72 29.84 -1.13
N LYS A 436 -9.63 29.63 0.18
CA LYS A 436 -10.00 30.63 1.20
C LYS A 436 -8.97 31.74 1.31
N VAL A 437 -7.67 31.40 1.33
CA VAL A 437 -6.57 32.37 1.47
C VAL A 437 -6.40 33.20 0.19
N TYR A 438 -6.62 32.60 -0.98
CA TYR A 438 -6.39 33.21 -2.30
C TYR A 438 -7.67 33.50 -3.11
N SER A 439 -8.84 33.56 -2.48
CA SER A 439 -10.13 33.73 -3.19
C SER A 439 -10.21 35.01 -4.06
N PRO A 440 -10.94 34.97 -5.20
CA PRO A 440 -10.83 35.93 -6.28
C PRO A 440 -11.57 37.23 -5.96
N GLY A 441 -10.80 38.33 -5.91
CA GLY A 441 -11.33 39.68 -5.65
C GLY A 441 -10.30 40.70 -5.18
N LYS A 442 -9.08 40.28 -4.82
CA LYS A 442 -8.00 41.21 -4.39
C LYS A 442 -6.71 41.18 -5.21
N THR A 443 -6.53 40.20 -6.08
CA THR A 443 -5.46 40.22 -7.08
C THR A 443 -5.93 39.46 -8.31
N SER A 444 -5.86 40.12 -9.46
CA SER A 444 -5.88 39.42 -10.75
C SER A 444 -4.82 38.32 -10.72
N TRP A 445 -5.23 37.09 -11.01
CA TRP A 445 -4.39 35.91 -11.21
C TRP A 445 -3.20 36.13 -12.16
N ALA A 446 -3.20 37.21 -12.94
CA ALA A 446 -2.15 37.54 -13.89
C ALA A 446 -0.74 37.67 -13.28
N ASN A 447 -0.60 37.86 -11.96
CA ASN A 447 0.71 38.07 -11.32
C ASN A 447 1.19 36.98 -10.34
N THR A 448 0.46 35.88 -10.15
CA THR A 448 0.95 34.72 -9.39
C THR A 448 1.30 33.59 -10.35
N GLN A 449 2.55 33.13 -10.31
CA GLN A 449 3.18 32.11 -11.16
C GLN A 449 2.57 30.68 -11.06
N ILE A 450 1.25 30.55 -11.06
CA ILE A 450 0.55 29.30 -11.35
C ILE A 450 0.05 29.50 -12.79
N ASN A 451 0.81 29.00 -13.76
CA ASN A 451 0.49 29.16 -15.18
C ASN A 451 -0.56 28.10 -15.60
N ARG A 452 -1.07 28.20 -16.83
CA ARG A 452 -1.90 27.15 -17.47
C ARG A 452 -1.33 25.73 -17.24
N MET A 453 -0.01 25.59 -17.34
CA MET A 453 0.73 24.34 -17.16
C MET A 453 0.53 23.70 -15.77
N THR A 454 0.46 24.49 -14.70
CA THR A 454 0.17 23.96 -13.35
C THR A 454 -1.27 23.49 -13.17
N ARG A 455 -2.25 24.03 -13.93
CA ARG A 455 -3.65 23.57 -13.87
C ARG A 455 -3.82 22.23 -14.59
N GLU A 456 -3.24 22.11 -15.79
CA GLU A 456 -3.16 20.85 -16.54
C GLU A 456 -2.43 19.77 -15.71
N SER A 457 -1.32 20.15 -15.06
CA SER A 457 -0.56 19.23 -14.20
C SER A 457 -1.38 18.73 -13.00
N VAL A 458 -2.16 19.59 -12.34
CA VAL A 458 -2.99 19.20 -11.17
C VAL A 458 -4.05 18.17 -11.55
N THR A 459 -4.75 18.36 -12.67
CA THR A 459 -5.79 17.42 -13.12
C THR A 459 -5.19 16.12 -13.63
N GLU A 460 -4.06 16.17 -14.35
CA GLU A 460 -3.29 14.99 -14.78
C GLU A 460 -2.82 14.16 -13.58
N TRP A 461 -2.25 14.80 -12.54
CA TRP A 461 -1.79 14.10 -11.34
C TRP A 461 -2.95 13.54 -10.52
N ALA A 462 -4.05 14.30 -10.37
CA ALA A 462 -5.25 13.81 -9.68
C ALA A 462 -5.85 12.59 -10.41
N PHE A 463 -5.91 12.63 -11.75
CA PHE A 463 -6.39 11.53 -12.58
C PHE A 463 -5.47 10.30 -12.45
N SER A 464 -4.17 10.49 -12.67
CA SER A 464 -3.15 9.44 -12.57
C SER A 464 -3.14 8.75 -11.19
N CYS A 465 -3.26 9.52 -10.11
CA CYS A 465 -3.29 8.97 -8.74
C CYS A 465 -4.66 8.43 -8.32
N GLY A 466 -5.73 8.66 -9.09
CA GLY A 466 -7.10 8.29 -8.78
C GLY A 466 -7.70 9.05 -7.61
N SER A 467 -7.35 10.33 -7.47
CA SER A 467 -7.83 11.26 -6.44
C SER A 467 -9.20 11.82 -6.82
N ILE A 468 -10.25 10.99 -6.74
CA ILE A 468 -11.61 11.35 -7.20
C ILE A 468 -12.16 12.58 -6.48
N GLU A 469 -11.93 12.69 -5.18
CA GLU A 469 -12.46 13.83 -4.41
C GLU A 469 -11.90 15.17 -4.91
N ILE A 470 -10.64 15.18 -5.37
CA ILE A 470 -10.02 16.35 -5.97
C ILE A 470 -10.56 16.58 -7.39
N LEU A 471 -10.79 15.54 -8.18
CA LEU A 471 -11.41 15.68 -9.51
C LEU A 471 -12.83 16.24 -9.39
N GLU A 472 -13.63 15.74 -8.45
CA GLU A 472 -14.97 16.25 -8.13
C GLU A 472 -14.91 17.70 -7.64
N TRP A 473 -14.03 17.99 -6.68
CA TRP A 473 -13.81 19.35 -6.19
C TRP A 473 -13.44 20.30 -7.33
N TRP A 474 -12.56 19.85 -8.23
CA TRP A 474 -12.09 20.65 -9.35
C TRP A 474 -13.22 20.91 -10.35
N THR A 475 -13.95 19.88 -10.78
CA THR A 475 -15.12 20.03 -11.69
C THR A 475 -16.27 20.85 -11.08
N SER A 476 -16.41 20.87 -9.76
CA SER A 476 -17.43 21.65 -9.05
C SER A 476 -16.97 23.08 -8.74
N SER A 477 -15.69 23.38 -8.92
CA SER A 477 -15.11 24.67 -8.58
C SER A 477 -15.33 25.67 -9.72
N PRO A 478 -15.60 26.96 -9.42
CA PRO A 478 -15.64 28.02 -10.43
C PRO A 478 -14.27 28.25 -11.11
N TRP A 479 -13.22 27.54 -10.67
CA TRP A 479 -11.90 27.54 -11.27
C TRP A 479 -11.77 26.53 -12.43
N PHE A 480 -12.79 25.71 -12.66
CA PHE A 480 -12.84 24.76 -13.77
C PHE A 480 -13.12 25.48 -15.09
N ASP A 481 -12.29 25.22 -16.09
CA ASP A 481 -12.51 25.66 -17.46
C ASP A 481 -12.60 24.42 -18.35
N SER A 482 -13.79 24.16 -18.91
CA SER A 482 -14.06 23.01 -19.77
C SER A 482 -13.26 23.03 -21.07
N GLU A 483 -12.77 24.20 -21.51
CA GLU A 483 -11.90 24.31 -22.69
C GLU A 483 -10.44 23.94 -22.37
N MET A 484 -10.02 24.00 -21.10
CA MET A 484 -8.66 23.68 -20.67
C MET A 484 -8.44 22.20 -20.36
N VAL A 485 -9.45 21.51 -19.86
CA VAL A 485 -9.36 20.12 -19.38
C VAL A 485 -10.28 19.25 -20.23
N ASP A 486 -9.89 19.00 -21.48
CA ASP A 486 -10.54 18.00 -22.32
C ASP A 486 -10.08 16.58 -21.92
N GLY A 487 -10.77 15.54 -22.41
CA GLY A 487 -10.34 14.17 -22.18
C GLY A 487 -8.89 13.90 -22.63
N LYS A 488 -8.36 14.63 -23.63
CA LYS A 488 -6.99 14.43 -24.13
C LYS A 488 -5.95 14.83 -23.10
N THR A 489 -6.11 15.98 -22.44
CA THR A 489 -5.17 16.47 -21.41
C THR A 489 -5.12 15.55 -20.19
N LEU A 490 -6.29 15.12 -19.66
CA LEU A 490 -6.37 14.16 -18.57
C LEU A 490 -5.64 12.85 -18.87
N ILE A 491 -5.70 12.41 -20.13
CA ILE A 491 -5.17 11.11 -20.57
C ILE A 491 -3.70 11.22 -21.02
N ALA A 492 -3.23 12.36 -21.53
CA ALA A 492 -1.84 12.58 -21.91
C ALA A 492 -0.87 12.32 -20.74
N GLY A 493 -1.25 12.71 -19.52
CA GLY A 493 -0.50 12.40 -18.29
C GLY A 493 -0.40 10.91 -17.94
N THR A 494 -1.29 10.06 -18.48
CA THR A 494 -1.29 8.61 -18.24
C THR A 494 -0.23 7.85 -19.05
N ARG A 495 0.42 8.51 -20.02
CA ARG A 495 1.54 7.92 -20.78
C ARG A 495 2.72 7.52 -19.89
N ALA A 496 2.88 8.18 -18.74
CA ALA A 496 3.99 7.95 -17.81
C ALA A 496 3.64 7.05 -16.60
N TRP A 497 2.36 6.97 -16.20
CA TRP A 497 1.97 6.33 -14.94
C TRP A 497 0.67 5.50 -15.08
N PRO A 498 0.60 4.30 -14.49
CA PRO A 498 -0.61 3.48 -14.52
C PRO A 498 -1.71 4.15 -13.68
N THR A 499 -2.75 4.63 -14.35
CA THR A 499 -3.93 5.28 -13.76
C THR A 499 -4.77 4.28 -12.96
N LYS A 500 -5.38 4.73 -11.86
CA LYS A 500 -6.32 3.87 -11.13
C LYS A 500 -7.63 3.67 -11.92
N PRO A 501 -8.24 2.46 -11.88
CA PRO A 501 -9.51 2.14 -12.56
C PRO A 501 -10.66 3.08 -12.20
N ALA A 502 -10.65 3.49 -10.94
CA ALA A 502 -11.54 4.46 -10.33
C ALA A 502 -11.64 5.76 -11.15
N ALA A 503 -10.49 6.27 -11.60
CA ALA A 503 -10.41 7.50 -12.40
C ALA A 503 -11.04 7.32 -13.78
N TYR A 504 -10.75 6.20 -14.47
CA TYR A 504 -11.35 5.89 -15.77
C TYR A 504 -12.86 5.76 -15.71
N ALA A 505 -13.36 5.12 -14.67
CA ALA A 505 -14.80 4.95 -14.49
C ALA A 505 -15.50 6.26 -14.13
N TRP A 506 -14.89 7.11 -13.30
CA TRP A 506 -15.37 8.48 -13.07
C TRP A 506 -15.42 9.26 -14.38
N TRP A 507 -14.35 9.21 -15.18
CA TRP A 507 -14.28 9.91 -16.46
C TRP A 507 -15.34 9.43 -17.46
N MET A 508 -15.57 8.11 -17.58
CA MET A 508 -16.63 7.55 -18.44
C MET A 508 -18.05 7.98 -18.05
N GLN A 509 -18.26 8.42 -16.80
CA GLN A 509 -19.54 8.90 -16.30
C GLN A 509 -19.64 10.42 -16.29
N SER A 510 -18.53 11.12 -16.47
CA SER A 510 -18.47 12.57 -16.52
C SER A 510 -18.83 13.09 -17.91
N ASP A 511 -19.25 14.35 -17.98
CA ASP A 511 -19.52 15.05 -19.25
C ASP A 511 -18.25 15.26 -20.11
N LEU A 512 -17.07 14.91 -19.58
CA LEU A 512 -15.77 14.99 -20.26
C LEU A 512 -15.48 13.78 -21.16
N PHE A 513 -16.41 12.83 -21.27
CA PHE A 513 -16.27 11.64 -22.10
C PHE A 513 -16.45 11.97 -23.59
N GLY A 514 -15.34 12.29 -24.27
CA GLY A 514 -15.27 12.63 -25.71
C GLY A 514 -14.68 11.53 -26.61
N THR A 515 -14.47 11.84 -27.90
CA THR A 515 -14.01 10.91 -28.94
C THR A 515 -12.48 10.78 -29.03
N ILE A 516 -11.89 9.80 -28.32
CA ILE A 516 -10.45 9.49 -28.47
C ILE A 516 -10.19 7.99 -28.24
N PRO A 517 -9.85 7.19 -29.28
CA PRO A 517 -9.85 5.71 -29.18
C PRO A 517 -8.54 5.04 -28.71
N ASN A 518 -7.35 5.65 -28.90
CA ASN A 518 -6.09 4.86 -28.85
C ASN A 518 -5.33 4.92 -27.50
N GLU A 519 -5.23 6.10 -26.89
CA GLU A 519 -4.40 6.28 -25.69
C GLU A 519 -5.02 5.64 -24.44
N VAL A 520 -6.34 5.79 -24.30
CA VAL A 520 -7.11 5.15 -23.23
C VAL A 520 -7.09 3.63 -23.39
N PHE A 521 -7.24 3.17 -24.64
CA PHE A 521 -7.12 1.76 -24.97
C PHE A 521 -5.75 1.22 -24.55
N ALA A 522 -4.65 1.88 -24.90
CA ALA A 522 -3.31 1.49 -24.44
C ALA A 522 -3.18 1.45 -22.91
N SER A 523 -3.76 2.42 -22.21
CA SER A 523 -3.70 2.45 -20.75
C SER A 523 -4.48 1.30 -20.09
N PHE A 524 -5.59 0.84 -20.68
CA PHE A 524 -6.30 -0.34 -20.18
C PHE A 524 -5.47 -1.63 -20.28
N PHE A 525 -4.65 -1.78 -21.33
CA PHE A 525 -3.69 -2.88 -21.41
C PHE A 525 -2.60 -2.78 -20.32
N CYS A 526 -2.13 -1.57 -20.03
CA CYS A 526 -1.18 -1.31 -18.96
C CYS A 526 -1.75 -1.61 -17.57
N THR A 527 -3.02 -1.27 -17.33
CA THR A 527 -3.70 -1.44 -16.02
C THR A 527 -4.34 -2.81 -15.85
N SER A 528 -4.51 -3.58 -16.94
CA SER A 528 -5.06 -4.94 -16.96
C SER A 528 -6.53 -5.05 -16.54
N TYR A 529 -7.32 -3.98 -16.62
CA TYR A 529 -8.75 -4.01 -16.25
C TYR A 529 -9.64 -4.32 -17.45
N THR A 530 -9.88 -5.62 -17.67
CA THR A 530 -10.66 -6.12 -18.82
C THR A 530 -12.12 -5.70 -18.78
N ILE A 531 -12.72 -5.59 -17.59
CA ILE A 531 -14.12 -5.18 -17.44
C ILE A 531 -14.33 -3.72 -17.86
N LEU A 532 -13.39 -2.83 -17.50
CA LEU A 532 -13.45 -1.43 -17.92
C LEU A 532 -13.12 -1.27 -19.41
N LEU A 533 -12.18 -2.05 -19.93
CA LEU A 533 -11.88 -2.09 -21.36
C LEU A 533 -13.11 -2.49 -22.19
N ASP A 534 -13.83 -3.54 -21.78
CA ASP A 534 -15.06 -3.96 -22.46
C ASP A 534 -16.15 -2.88 -22.42
N ARG A 535 -16.31 -2.20 -21.27
CA ARG A 535 -17.24 -1.07 -21.14
C ARG A 535 -16.85 0.10 -22.04
N TYR A 536 -15.56 0.43 -22.08
CA TYR A 536 -15.01 1.51 -22.89
C TYR A 536 -15.27 1.27 -24.38
N ILE A 537 -14.92 0.09 -24.88
CA ILE A 537 -15.07 -0.28 -26.30
C ILE A 537 -16.53 -0.10 -26.76
N ARG A 538 -17.49 -0.44 -25.89
CA ARG A 538 -18.92 -0.30 -26.20
C ARG A 538 -19.43 1.11 -26.11
N ALA A 539 -18.96 1.89 -25.14
CA ALA A 539 -19.32 3.29 -25.01
C ALA A 539 -18.87 4.09 -26.24
N VAL A 540 -17.69 3.76 -26.77
CA VAL A 540 -17.13 4.43 -27.96
C VAL A 540 -17.68 3.83 -29.26
N GLN A 541 -18.23 2.59 -29.25
CA GLN A 541 -18.69 1.85 -30.44
C GLN A 541 -17.63 1.68 -31.55
N VAL A 542 -16.36 1.96 -31.25
CA VAL A 542 -15.24 1.86 -32.18
C VAL A 542 -14.35 0.72 -31.70
N ILE A 543 -14.60 -0.47 -32.23
CA ILE A 543 -13.49 -1.38 -32.52
C ILE A 543 -13.02 -0.90 -33.89
N PRO A 544 -11.82 -0.31 -34.06
CA PRO A 544 -11.36 0.02 -35.39
C PRO A 544 -11.43 -1.27 -36.21
N ALA A 545 -12.20 -1.21 -37.30
CA ALA A 545 -12.35 -2.34 -38.19
C ALA A 545 -10.96 -2.84 -38.59
N GLU A 546 -10.82 -4.16 -38.71
CA GLU A 546 -9.59 -4.95 -38.95
C GLU A 546 -8.78 -4.59 -40.23
N LYS A 547 -8.96 -3.40 -40.79
CA LYS A 547 -8.48 -3.02 -42.12
C LYS A 547 -7.20 -2.19 -42.12
N ASP A 548 -6.74 -1.71 -40.97
CA ASP A 548 -5.50 -0.92 -40.87
C ASP A 548 -4.36 -1.74 -40.24
N GLU A 549 -3.32 -2.04 -41.01
CA GLU A 549 -2.13 -2.75 -40.53
C GLU A 549 -1.47 -2.04 -39.35
N GLU A 550 -1.54 -0.71 -39.29
CA GLU A 550 -0.99 0.07 -38.18
C GLU A 550 -1.74 -0.19 -36.87
N TRP A 551 -3.07 -0.34 -36.96
CA TRP A 551 -3.89 -0.68 -35.80
C TRP A 551 -3.59 -2.08 -35.29
N CYS A 552 -3.48 -3.06 -36.18
CA CYS A 552 -3.11 -4.43 -35.81
C CYS A 552 -1.73 -4.48 -35.13
N ARG A 553 -0.74 -3.75 -35.67
CA ARG A 553 0.59 -3.62 -35.05
C ARG A 553 0.51 -2.99 -33.66
N PHE A 554 -0.21 -1.88 -33.54
CA PHE A 554 -0.42 -1.19 -32.27
C PHE A 554 -1.03 -2.11 -31.20
N VAL A 555 -2.08 -2.87 -31.53
CA VAL A 555 -2.71 -3.76 -30.55
C VAL A 555 -1.80 -4.95 -30.20
N ASN A 556 -1.09 -5.53 -31.18
CA ASN A 556 -0.13 -6.62 -30.94
C ASN A 556 0.99 -6.20 -29.98
N GLU A 557 1.50 -4.97 -30.09
CA GLU A 557 2.46 -4.42 -29.12
C GLU A 557 1.89 -4.35 -27.70
N ARG A 558 0.62 -3.93 -27.55
CA ARG A 558 -0.03 -3.83 -26.23
C ARG A 558 -0.36 -5.18 -25.61
N VAL A 559 -0.75 -6.17 -26.41
CA VAL A 559 -0.93 -7.56 -25.96
C VAL A 559 0.41 -8.15 -25.49
N THR A 560 1.49 -7.89 -26.23
CA THR A 560 2.84 -8.32 -25.84
C THR A 560 3.28 -7.67 -24.53
N GLU A 561 2.99 -6.38 -24.34
CA GLU A 561 3.26 -5.67 -23.09
C GLU A 561 2.44 -6.24 -21.91
N ALA A 562 1.15 -6.53 -22.12
CA ALA A 562 0.31 -7.18 -21.12
C ALA A 562 0.84 -8.58 -20.74
N ALA A 563 1.34 -9.35 -21.73
CA ALA A 563 1.99 -10.64 -21.49
C ALA A 563 3.28 -10.50 -20.67
N ARG A 564 4.14 -9.52 -20.99
CA ARG A 564 5.36 -9.23 -20.22
C ARG A 564 5.04 -8.86 -18.77
N ARG A 565 3.95 -8.13 -18.54
CA ARG A 565 3.45 -7.77 -17.20
C ARG A 565 2.80 -8.92 -16.44
N GLY A 566 2.51 -10.05 -17.10
CA GLY A 566 1.90 -11.20 -16.44
C GLY A 566 0.37 -11.18 -16.40
N SER A 567 -0.28 -10.38 -17.25
CA SER A 567 -1.74 -10.15 -17.19
C SER A 567 -2.53 -11.24 -17.91
N ILE A 568 -2.87 -12.32 -17.20
CA ILE A 568 -3.63 -13.44 -17.81
C ILE A 568 -5.04 -13.02 -18.19
N CYS A 569 -5.73 -12.21 -17.38
CA CYS A 569 -7.10 -11.78 -17.70
C CYS A 569 -7.15 -11.01 -19.03
N MET A 570 -6.16 -10.16 -19.31
CA MET A 570 -6.08 -9.43 -20.57
C MET A 570 -5.81 -10.35 -21.77
N LEU A 571 -4.95 -11.37 -21.58
CA LEU A 571 -4.69 -12.39 -22.59
C LEU A 571 -5.93 -13.26 -22.86
N ASP A 572 -6.63 -13.71 -21.83
CA ASP A 572 -7.88 -14.46 -21.92
C ASP A 572 -8.97 -13.61 -22.60
N TRP A 573 -9.13 -12.35 -22.21
CA TRP A 573 -10.09 -11.45 -22.84
C TRP A 573 -9.77 -11.25 -24.32
N TRP A 574 -8.51 -10.96 -24.67
CA TRP A 574 -8.08 -10.80 -26.05
C TRP A 574 -8.29 -12.07 -26.89
N TRP A 575 -7.95 -13.23 -26.31
CA TRP A 575 -8.19 -14.55 -26.90
C TRP A 575 -9.68 -14.78 -27.18
N MET A 576 -10.56 -14.43 -26.24
CA MET A 576 -12.01 -14.61 -26.40
C MET A 576 -12.61 -13.71 -27.49
N GLN A 577 -12.18 -12.44 -27.61
CA GLN A 577 -12.71 -11.52 -28.62
C GLN A 577 -12.43 -11.97 -30.06
N ARG A 578 -11.33 -12.71 -30.28
CA ARG A 578 -10.89 -13.13 -31.63
C ARG A 578 -11.22 -14.58 -32.00
N ARG A 579 -11.87 -15.34 -31.13
CA ARG A 579 -12.36 -16.70 -31.47
C ARG A 579 -13.39 -16.72 -32.60
N THR A 580 -14.01 -15.59 -32.90
CA THR A 580 -15.06 -15.44 -33.91
C THR A 580 -14.54 -14.98 -35.28
N GLN A 581 -13.25 -14.70 -35.45
CA GLN A 581 -12.64 -14.23 -36.70
C GLN A 581 -11.31 -14.96 -37.00
N GLN A 582 -10.79 -14.85 -38.23
CA GLN A 582 -9.63 -15.61 -38.73
C GLN A 582 -8.40 -15.53 -37.80
N LYS A 583 -7.67 -16.64 -37.70
CA LYS A 583 -6.59 -16.91 -36.72
C LYS A 583 -5.66 -15.70 -36.50
N PRO A 584 -5.38 -15.32 -35.23
CA PRO A 584 -4.46 -14.22 -34.93
C PRO A 584 -3.01 -14.57 -35.31
N ASP A 585 -2.25 -13.53 -35.62
CA ASP A 585 -0.79 -13.59 -35.73
C ASP A 585 -0.16 -13.73 -34.33
N TRP A 586 -0.10 -14.97 -33.84
CA TRP A 586 0.49 -15.33 -32.53
C TRP A 586 2.01 -15.45 -32.58
N ASP A 587 2.65 -15.08 -33.70
CA ASP A 587 4.12 -15.10 -33.83
C ASP A 587 4.80 -14.17 -32.80
N ILE A 588 4.06 -13.23 -32.20
CA ILE A 588 4.52 -12.43 -31.06
C ILE A 588 4.97 -13.30 -29.86
N PHE A 589 4.38 -14.47 -29.64
CA PHE A 589 4.76 -15.40 -28.55
C PHE A 589 5.87 -16.38 -28.93
N LYS A 590 6.18 -16.52 -30.22
CA LYS A 590 7.31 -17.32 -30.72
C LYS A 590 8.66 -16.60 -30.58
N SER A 591 8.63 -15.28 -30.37
CA SER A 591 9.84 -14.50 -30.09
C SER A 591 10.47 -14.94 -28.76
N ASN A 592 11.81 -14.97 -28.69
CA ASN A 592 12.63 -15.35 -27.50
C ASN A 592 12.48 -14.39 -26.29
N ASN A 593 11.30 -13.83 -26.07
CA ASN A 593 11.03 -12.89 -24.99
C ASN A 593 10.82 -13.64 -23.64
N PRO A 594 11.45 -13.19 -22.54
CA PRO A 594 11.28 -13.80 -21.23
C PRO A 594 9.91 -13.44 -20.63
N PHE A 595 8.91 -14.30 -20.79
CA PHE A 595 7.60 -14.15 -20.13
C PHE A 595 7.58 -14.77 -18.72
N PRO A 596 6.74 -14.26 -17.80
CA PRO A 596 6.51 -14.87 -16.49
C PRO A 596 6.04 -16.33 -16.59
N GLN A 597 6.34 -17.16 -15.59
CA GLN A 597 6.03 -18.60 -15.60
C GLN A 597 4.55 -18.90 -15.80
N HIS A 598 3.65 -18.15 -15.16
CA HIS A 598 2.20 -18.32 -15.29
C HIS A 598 1.70 -17.96 -16.69
N VAL A 599 2.34 -16.99 -17.37
CA VAL A 599 2.05 -16.66 -18.77
C VAL A 599 2.58 -17.75 -19.71
N GLN A 600 3.77 -18.30 -19.45
CA GLN A 600 4.26 -19.45 -20.21
C GLN A 600 3.35 -20.68 -20.07
N ALA A 601 2.82 -20.92 -18.87
CA ALA A 601 1.83 -21.97 -18.64
C ALA A 601 0.54 -21.69 -19.42
N TRP A 602 0.09 -20.43 -19.47
CA TRP A 602 -1.07 -20.01 -20.26
C TRP A 602 -0.87 -20.20 -21.77
N ILE A 603 0.30 -19.84 -22.31
CA ILE A 603 0.68 -20.02 -23.72
C ILE A 603 0.66 -21.52 -24.07
N LYS A 604 1.29 -22.36 -23.23
CA LYS A 604 1.30 -23.83 -23.40
C LYS A 604 -0.10 -24.42 -23.37
N LEU A 605 -0.96 -23.95 -22.46
CA LEU A 605 -2.35 -24.40 -22.35
C LEU A 605 -3.13 -24.14 -23.65
N HIS A 606 -2.86 -23.02 -24.31
CA HIS A 606 -3.52 -22.61 -25.55
C HIS A 606 -2.82 -23.08 -26.84
N GLN A 607 -1.72 -23.85 -26.72
CA GLN A 607 -0.92 -24.37 -27.84
C GLN A 607 -0.38 -23.27 -28.77
N LEU A 608 0.06 -22.15 -28.20
CA LEU A 608 0.57 -20.98 -28.92
C LEU A 608 2.11 -20.95 -29.02
#